data_AF-A0A2U1K914-F1
#
_entry.id   AF-A0A2U1K914-F1
#
_cell.length_a   1.000
_cell.length_b   1.000
_cell.length_c   1.000
_cell.angle_alpha   90.00
_cell.angle_beta   90.00
_cell.angle_gamma   90.00
#
_symmetry.space_group_name_H-M   'P 1'
#
loop_
_entity.id
_entity.type
_entity.pdbx_description
1 polymer ?
#
loop_
_entity_poly.entity_id
_entity_poly.type
_entity_poly.pdbx_seq_one_letter_code
_entity_poly.pdbx_strand_id
1 'polypeptide(L)'
;MPAESPKLVNLDLSCSRLRTLDLSVAPNLQILSLKNCYMVELQIPAECRKLVNLKLVNLRLTTLHLGITPNLEILSLLDCTDKVEVTILEEYPTLVNLELENLKLTILDLGITPNLETLRLS
;
A
#
# COMPACT_ATOMS: atom_id res chain seq x y z
N MET A 1 0.02 -15.54 8.69
CA MET A 1 1.39 -15.74 8.16
C MET A 1 2.19 -16.56 9.19
N PRO A 2 3.31 -17.21 8.81
CA PRO A 2 4.21 -17.83 9.78
C PRO A 2 4.73 -16.78 10.78
N ALA A 3 5.19 -17.23 11.95
CA ALA A 3 5.69 -16.34 13.00
C ALA A 3 6.84 -15.43 12.55
N GLU A 4 7.66 -15.90 11.59
CA GLU A 4 8.69 -15.10 10.94
C GLU A 4 8.79 -15.48 9.46
N SER A 5 8.98 -14.50 8.58
CA SER A 5 9.12 -14.68 7.13
C SER A 5 10.23 -13.79 6.54
N PRO A 6 11.47 -13.86 7.07
CA PRO A 6 12.54 -12.94 6.68
C PRO A 6 12.99 -13.10 5.23
N LYS A 7 12.69 -14.22 4.57
CA LYS A 7 13.01 -14.45 3.16
C LYS A 7 11.88 -14.04 2.20
N LEU A 8 10.73 -13.61 2.73
CA LEU A 8 9.59 -13.24 1.91
C LEU A 8 9.86 -11.88 1.26
N VAL A 9 9.90 -11.89 -0.07
CA VAL A 9 10.13 -10.70 -0.91
C VAL A 9 8.83 -10.26 -1.58
N ASN A 10 7.99 -11.22 -1.97
CA ASN A 10 6.73 -10.95 -2.66
C ASN A 10 5.57 -11.62 -1.92
N LEU A 11 4.48 -10.88 -1.71
CA LEU A 11 3.25 -11.38 -1.14
C LEU A 11 2.07 -10.96 -2.02
N ASP A 12 1.42 -11.94 -2.64
CA ASP A 12 0.15 -11.77 -3.35
C ASP A 12 -0.93 -12.52 -2.58
N LEU A 13 -1.97 -11.79 -2.17
CA LEU A 13 -3.16 -12.35 -1.56
C LEU A 13 -4.37 -11.90 -2.37
N SER A 14 -4.94 -12.86 -3.09
CA SER A 14 -6.13 -12.66 -3.92
C SER A 14 -7.32 -13.47 -3.38
N CYS A 15 -8.51 -12.86 -3.35
CA CYS A 15 -9.78 -13.48 -2.93
C CYS A 15 -9.74 -14.08 -1.51
N SER A 16 -8.91 -13.51 -0.63
CA SER A 16 -8.74 -14.00 0.73
C SER A 16 -9.78 -13.43 1.70
N ARG A 17 -10.20 -14.24 2.67
CA ARG A 17 -11.04 -13.81 3.81
C ARG A 17 -10.25 -13.09 4.91
N LEU A 18 -8.97 -12.78 4.66
CA LEU A 18 -8.12 -12.04 5.58
C LEU A 18 -8.69 -10.64 5.83
N ARG A 19 -8.79 -10.32 7.12
CA ARG A 19 -9.20 -9.00 7.63
C ARG A 19 -8.01 -8.20 8.17
N THR A 20 -6.97 -8.90 8.60
CA THR A 20 -5.73 -8.34 9.14
C THR A 20 -4.54 -8.97 8.44
N LEU A 21 -3.45 -8.23 8.38
CA LEU A 21 -2.18 -8.67 7.82
C LEU A 21 -1.06 -8.08 8.66
N ASP A 22 -0.29 -8.94 9.31
CA ASP A 22 0.92 -8.53 10.02
C ASP A 22 2.10 -8.62 9.07
N LEU A 23 2.59 -7.46 8.64
CA LEU A 23 3.74 -7.33 7.75
C LEU A 23 5.08 -7.23 8.51
N SER A 24 5.06 -7.06 9.84
CA SER A 24 6.27 -6.93 10.65
C SER A 24 7.14 -8.19 10.61
N VAL A 25 6.50 -9.34 10.36
CA VAL A 25 7.18 -10.64 10.20
C VAL A 25 7.91 -10.78 8.85
N ALA A 26 7.73 -9.85 7.91
CA ALA A 26 8.30 -9.87 6.56
C ALA A 26 9.11 -8.59 6.25
N PRO A 27 10.22 -8.32 6.96
CA PRO A 27 11.00 -7.08 6.81
C PRO A 27 11.68 -6.91 5.44
N ASN A 28 11.80 -7.98 4.66
CA ASN A 28 12.40 -7.97 3.32
C ASN A 28 11.39 -7.88 2.17
N LEU A 29 10.11 -7.64 2.49
CA LEU A 29 9.05 -7.53 1.50
C LEU A 29 9.29 -6.32 0.59
N GLN A 30 9.26 -6.59 -0.71
CA GLN A 30 9.40 -5.60 -1.79
C GLN A 30 8.10 -5.41 -2.56
N ILE A 31 7.29 -6.46 -2.69
CA ILE A 31 6.04 -6.41 -3.45
C ILE A 31 4.89 -6.91 -2.57
N LEU A 32 3.88 -6.07 -2.38
CA LEU A 32 2.62 -6.43 -1.75
C LEU A 32 1.46 -6.21 -2.72
N SER A 33 0.75 -7.28 -3.06
CA SER A 33 -0.51 -7.20 -3.80
C SER A 33 -1.64 -7.81 -3.01
N LEU A 34 -2.69 -7.01 -2.77
CA LEU A 34 -3.92 -7.45 -2.12
C LEU A 34 -5.09 -7.20 -3.06
N LYS A 35 -5.82 -8.27 -3.41
CA LYS A 35 -6.95 -8.19 -4.34
C LYS A 35 -8.17 -8.91 -3.81
N ASN A 36 -9.34 -8.26 -3.87
CA ASN A 36 -10.61 -8.86 -3.47
C ASN A 36 -10.57 -9.43 -2.03
N CYS A 37 -9.92 -8.74 -1.10
CA CYS A 37 -9.84 -9.13 0.30
C CYS A 37 -10.90 -8.42 1.15
N TYR A 38 -11.28 -9.03 2.28
CA TYR A 38 -12.17 -8.41 3.28
C TYR A 38 -11.45 -7.45 4.22
N MET A 39 -10.30 -6.93 3.77
CA MET A 39 -9.45 -6.05 4.55
C MET A 39 -10.08 -4.66 4.63
N VAL A 40 -10.19 -4.15 5.86
CA VAL A 40 -10.79 -2.85 6.16
C VAL A 40 -9.70 -1.83 6.51
N GLU A 41 -8.61 -2.30 7.09
CA GLU A 41 -7.49 -1.48 7.51
C GLU A 41 -6.19 -2.16 7.10
N LEU A 42 -5.26 -1.37 6.56
CA LEU A 42 -3.91 -1.82 6.26
C LEU A 42 -2.88 -0.85 6.86
N GLN A 43 -2.04 -1.41 7.72
CA GLN A 43 -0.89 -0.74 8.31
C GLN A 43 0.38 -1.26 7.63
N ILE A 44 1.13 -0.39 6.96
CA ILE A 44 2.48 -0.73 6.50
C ILE A 44 3.47 -0.34 7.60
N PRO A 45 4.10 -1.31 8.28
CA PRO A 45 4.96 -1.04 9.41
C PRO A 45 6.29 -0.42 8.94
N ALA A 46 6.95 0.34 9.82
CA ALA A 46 8.17 1.08 9.48
C ALA A 46 9.34 0.17 9.10
N GLU A 47 9.28 -1.11 9.47
CA GLU A 47 10.27 -2.14 9.13
C GLU A 47 10.20 -2.56 7.65
N CYS A 48 9.08 -2.32 6.96
CA CYS A 48 8.90 -2.62 5.54
C CYS A 48 9.58 -1.61 4.61
N ARG A 49 10.79 -1.15 4.95
CA ARG A 49 11.52 -0.12 4.20
C ARG A 49 11.92 -0.54 2.79
N LYS A 50 11.93 -1.85 2.51
CA LYS A 50 12.24 -2.42 1.20
C LYS A 50 11.05 -2.48 0.26
N LEU A 51 9.86 -2.07 0.70
CA LEU A 51 8.67 -2.08 -0.15
C LEU A 51 8.87 -1.14 -1.34
N VAL A 52 8.78 -1.71 -2.54
CA VAL A 52 8.93 -1.02 -3.83
C VAL A 52 7.57 -0.88 -4.52
N ASN A 53 6.71 -1.89 -4.38
CA ASN A 53 5.41 -1.93 -5.06
C ASN A 53 4.29 -2.30 -4.09
N LEU A 54 3.30 -1.42 -3.98
CA LEU A 54 2.08 -1.64 -3.24
C LEU A 54 0.87 -1.54 -4.17
N LYS A 55 0.17 -2.67 -4.34
CA LYS A 55 -1.03 -2.77 -5.17
C LYS A 55 -2.22 -3.27 -4.38
N LEU A 56 -3.21 -2.40 -4.19
CA LEU A 56 -4.45 -2.66 -3.47
C LEU A 56 -5.62 -2.56 -4.45
N VAL A 57 -6.37 -3.65 -4.62
CA VAL A 57 -7.45 -3.72 -5.62
C VAL A 57 -8.72 -4.30 -5.02
N ASN A 58 -9.84 -3.59 -5.19
CA ASN A 58 -11.16 -4.03 -4.76
C ASN A 58 -11.19 -4.44 -3.29
N LEU A 59 -10.71 -3.53 -2.43
CA LEU A 59 -10.70 -3.68 -0.98
C LEU A 59 -11.78 -2.80 -0.35
N ARG A 60 -12.27 -3.20 0.83
CA ARG A 60 -13.18 -2.37 1.64
C ARG A 60 -12.40 -1.49 2.60
N LEU A 61 -11.32 -0.90 2.09
CA LEU A 61 -10.36 -0.18 2.91
C LEU A 61 -10.97 1.14 3.37
N THR A 62 -10.96 1.42 4.67
CA THR A 62 -11.32 2.73 5.23
C THR A 62 -10.09 3.55 5.57
N THR A 63 -9.00 2.87 5.96
CA THR A 63 -7.76 3.50 6.41
C THR A 63 -6.55 2.81 5.78
N LEU A 64 -5.69 3.62 5.16
CA LEU A 64 -4.36 3.21 4.73
C LEU A 64 -3.34 4.07 5.48
N HIS A 65 -2.51 3.42 6.28
CA HIS A 65 -1.34 4.08 6.86
C HIS A 65 -0.10 3.52 6.20
N LEU A 66 0.52 4.36 5.38
CA LEU A 66 1.83 4.11 4.83
C LEU A 66 2.84 4.59 5.88
N GLY A 67 3.52 3.64 6.53
CA GLY A 67 4.70 3.98 7.33
C GLY A 67 5.84 4.51 6.45
N ILE A 68 7.05 4.57 7.01
CA ILE A 68 8.23 5.05 6.28
C ILE A 68 8.63 4.00 5.22
N THR A 69 8.14 4.16 3.98
CA THR A 69 8.48 3.33 2.81
C THR A 69 9.30 4.15 1.79
N PRO A 70 10.60 4.37 2.05
CA PRO A 70 11.41 5.33 1.29
C PRO A 70 11.78 4.84 -0.13
N ASN A 71 11.56 3.56 -0.41
CA ASN A 71 11.86 2.92 -1.69
C ASN A 71 10.59 2.64 -2.52
N LEU A 72 9.43 3.17 -2.11
CA LEU A 72 8.17 2.93 -2.79
C LEU A 72 8.16 3.64 -4.15
N GLU A 73 8.23 2.86 -5.23
CA GLU A 73 8.21 3.36 -6.60
C GLU A 73 6.81 3.33 -7.21
N ILE A 74 5.97 2.35 -6.80
CA ILE A 74 4.64 2.14 -7.35
C ILE A 74 3.61 2.04 -6.23
N LEU A 75 2.61 2.91 -6.29
CA LEU A 75 1.42 2.87 -5.44
C LEU A 75 0.16 2.84 -6.30
N SER A 76 -0.56 1.71 -6.28
CA SER A 76 -1.83 1.55 -6.99
C SER A 76 -2.95 1.20 -6.00
N LEU A 77 -3.95 2.06 -5.88
CA LEU A 77 -5.20 1.82 -5.16
C LEU A 77 -6.36 1.89 -6.15
N LEU A 78 -6.98 0.76 -6.44
CA LEU A 78 -8.03 0.63 -7.46
C LEU A 78 -9.30 0.04 -6.83
N ASP A 79 -10.46 0.65 -7.07
CA ASP A 79 -11.76 0.13 -6.63
C ASP A 79 -11.88 -0.07 -5.11
N CYS A 80 -11.19 0.72 -4.28
CA CYS A 80 -11.36 0.63 -2.83
C CYS A 80 -12.61 1.44 -2.41
N THR A 81 -13.67 0.72 -2.01
CA THR A 81 -15.06 1.21 -2.07
C THR A 81 -15.51 2.12 -0.93
N ASP A 82 -14.80 2.09 0.20
CA ASP A 82 -15.12 2.91 1.36
C ASP A 82 -14.34 4.24 1.31
N LYS A 83 -14.72 5.23 2.13
CA LYS A 83 -13.97 6.49 2.20
C LYS A 83 -12.56 6.16 2.70
N VAL A 84 -11.59 6.18 1.81
CA VAL A 84 -10.20 5.89 2.15
C VAL A 84 -9.56 7.20 2.59
N GLU A 85 -9.19 7.25 3.85
CA GLU A 85 -8.22 8.24 4.30
C GLU A 85 -6.82 7.69 4.02
N VAL A 86 -6.15 8.29 3.03
CA VAL A 86 -4.75 8.02 2.71
C VAL A 86 -3.95 9.13 3.37
N THR A 87 -3.33 8.81 4.50
CA THR A 87 -2.42 9.74 5.17
C THR A 87 -0.99 9.29 4.90
N ILE A 88 -0.25 10.19 4.29
CA ILE A 88 1.19 10.06 4.06
C ILE A 88 1.84 11.11 4.94
N LEU A 89 2.80 10.68 5.76
CA LEU A 89 3.42 11.54 6.76
C LEU A 89 4.77 12.12 6.30
N GLU A 90 5.32 11.66 5.17
CA GLU A 90 6.65 12.03 4.69
C GLU A 90 6.74 12.03 3.13
N GLU A 91 7.81 12.62 2.61
CA GLU A 91 8.12 12.67 1.17
C GLU A 91 8.36 11.26 0.59
N TYR A 92 7.91 11.03 -0.65
CA TYR A 92 8.30 9.83 -1.42
C TYR A 92 9.26 10.21 -2.55
N PRO A 93 10.57 10.32 -2.26
CA PRO A 93 11.54 10.71 -3.26
C PRO A 93 11.65 9.70 -4.40
N THR A 94 11.24 8.45 -4.20
CA THR A 94 11.36 7.37 -5.19
C THR A 94 10.07 7.06 -5.94
N LEU A 95 8.93 7.68 -5.57
CA LEU A 95 7.65 7.36 -6.20
C LEU A 95 7.64 7.79 -7.67
N VAL A 96 7.46 6.81 -8.55
CA VAL A 96 7.43 6.99 -10.01
C VAL A 96 5.99 6.92 -10.51
N ASN A 97 5.20 5.97 -10.00
CA ASN A 97 3.83 5.73 -10.45
C ASN A 97 2.83 5.77 -9.30
N LEU A 98 1.85 6.65 -9.43
CA LEU A 98 0.71 6.75 -8.54
C LEU A 98 -0.60 6.56 -9.33
N GLU A 99 -1.35 5.52 -8.97
CA GLU A 99 -2.66 5.22 -9.56
C GLU A 99 -3.71 5.13 -8.46
N LEU A 100 -4.66 6.06 -8.48
CA LEU A 100 -5.79 6.13 -7.56
C LEU A 100 -7.07 6.14 -8.39
N GLU A 101 -7.77 5.01 -8.45
CA GLU A 101 -8.96 4.83 -9.29
C GLU A 101 -10.16 4.38 -8.45
N ASN A 102 -11.29 5.04 -8.68
CA ASN A 102 -12.57 4.74 -8.05
C ASN A 102 -12.45 4.77 -6.51
N LEU A 103 -11.75 5.79 -6.01
CA LEU A 103 -11.53 6.01 -4.59
C LEU A 103 -12.37 7.18 -4.08
N LYS A 104 -12.96 7.02 -2.90
CA LYS A 104 -13.56 8.14 -2.16
C LYS A 104 -12.52 8.77 -1.25
N LEU A 105 -11.53 9.43 -1.85
CA LEU A 105 -10.47 10.11 -1.10
C LEU A 105 -11.04 11.32 -0.34
N THR A 106 -10.77 11.40 0.96
CA THR A 106 -11.06 12.61 1.74
C THR A 106 -9.89 13.58 1.68
N ILE A 107 -8.66 13.07 1.79
CA ILE A 107 -7.40 13.82 1.78
C ILE A 107 -6.38 13.01 0.99
N LEU A 108 -5.60 13.69 0.16
CA LEU A 108 -4.40 13.15 -0.47
C LEU A 108 -3.30 14.19 -0.30
N ASP A 109 -2.31 13.87 0.53
CA ASP A 109 -1.07 14.62 0.63
C ASP A 109 0.04 13.69 0.15
N LEU A 110 0.85 14.12 -0.81
CA LEU A 110 1.97 13.35 -1.34
C LEU A 110 3.32 13.94 -0.92
N GLY A 111 3.31 15.09 -0.22
CA GLY A 111 4.52 15.89 -0.01
C GLY A 111 5.26 16.16 -1.32
N ILE A 112 6.59 16.08 -1.27
CA ILE A 112 7.47 16.21 -2.44
C ILE A 112 7.67 14.82 -3.06
N THR A 113 7.24 14.67 -4.31
CA THR A 113 7.40 13.46 -5.15
C THR A 113 8.13 13.83 -6.45
N PRO A 114 9.44 14.10 -6.39
CA PRO A 114 10.18 14.75 -7.47
C PRO A 114 10.37 13.86 -8.70
N ASN A 115 10.23 12.54 -8.54
CA ASN A 115 10.43 11.53 -9.57
C ASN A 115 9.11 10.96 -10.13
N LEU A 116 7.96 11.60 -9.83
CA LEU A 116 6.66 11.12 -10.28
C LEU A 116 6.53 11.28 -11.79
N GLU A 117 6.49 10.16 -12.51
CA GLU A 117 6.33 10.10 -13.96
C GLU A 117 4.87 9.87 -14.36
N THR A 118 4.15 9.03 -13.60
CA THR A 118 2.75 8.69 -13.86
C THR A 118 1.87 9.06 -12.67
N LEU A 119 0.86 9.90 -12.93
CA LEU A 119 -0.22 10.19 -12.02
C LEU A 119 -1.56 9.89 -12.68
N ARG A 120 -2.33 8.95 -12.13
CA ARG A 120 -3.70 8.63 -12.55
C ARG A 120 -4.65 8.81 -11.38
N LEU A 121 -5.61 9.71 -11.55
CA LEU A 121 -6.66 10.01 -10.59
C LEU A 121 -8.00 9.95 -11.33
N SER A 122 -8.89 9.02 -10.97
CA SER A 122 -10.21 8.88 -11.62
C SER A 122 -11.27 8.35 -10.68
#